data_AF-A0A2T6CN83-F1
#
_entry.id   AF-A0A2T6CN83-F1
#
_cell.length_a   1.000
_cell.length_b   1.000
_cell.length_c   1.000
_cell.angle_alpha   90.00
_cell.angle_beta   90.00
_cell.angle_gamma   90.00
#
_symmetry.space_group_name_H-M   'P 1'
#
loop_
_entity.id
_entity.type
_entity.pdbx_description
1 polymer ?
#
loop_
_entity_poly.entity_id
_entity_poly.type
_entity_poly.pdbx_seq_one_letter_code
_entity_poly.pdbx_strand_id
1 'polypeptide(L)' 'MSGITAKVFQAGNSKALRLPRSLAVKAKIYEVTPMPDGFMVVDPAAKARRLKALGKLRALPPIQEDWVRP' A
#
# COMPACT_ATOMS: atom_id res chain seq x y z
N MET A 1 6.91 14.06 7.18
CA MET A 1 6.79 12.61 6.91
C MET A 1 7.83 11.89 7.75
N SER A 2 7.44 11.10 8.76
CA SER A 2 8.40 10.22 9.42
C SER A 2 8.59 8.97 8.55
N GLY A 3 9.77 8.83 7.97
CA GLY A 3 10.14 7.61 7.26
C GLY A 3 10.28 6.45 8.26
N ILE A 4 9.75 5.28 7.92
CA ILE A 4 10.01 4.06 8.69
C ILE A 4 11.33 3.48 8.18
N THR A 5 12.37 3.52 8.99
CA THR A 5 13.66 2.89 8.67
C THR A 5 13.65 1.42 9.08
N ALA A 6 14.08 0.53 8.19
CA ALA A 6 14.20 -0.89 8.44
C ALA A 6 15.64 -1.37 8.24
N LYS A 7 16.06 -2.37 9.03
CA LYS A 7 17.38 -3.00 8.84
C LYS A 7 17.34 -3.96 7.65
N VAL A 8 18.34 -3.82 6.77
CA VAL A 8 18.63 -4.78 5.70
C VAL A 8 19.70 -5.76 6.20
N PHE A 9 19.50 -7.04 5.97
CA PHE A 9 20.39 -8.11 6.42
C PHE A 9 20.45 -9.23 5.38
N GLN A 10 21.42 -10.14 5.54
CA GLN A 10 21.57 -11.30 4.67
C GLN A 10 20.73 -12.48 5.18
N ALA A 11 20.03 -13.16 4.27
CA ALA A 11 19.27 -14.39 4.52
C ALA A 11 19.70 -15.45 3.49
N GLY A 12 20.60 -16.34 3.89
CA GLY A 12 21.25 -17.27 2.97
C GLY A 12 22.08 -16.53 1.92
N ASN A 13 21.77 -16.76 0.64
CA ASN A 13 22.43 -16.09 -0.50
C ASN A 13 21.69 -14.82 -0.95
N SER A 14 20.65 -14.39 -0.23
CA SER A 14 19.80 -13.25 -0.59
C SER A 14 19.88 -12.12 0.43
N LYS A 15 19.50 -10.90 0.03
CA LYS A 15 19.24 -9.80 0.96
C LYS A 15 17.77 -9.78 1.37
N ALA A 16 17.52 -9.41 2.62
CA ALA A 16 16.19 -9.29 3.20
C ALA A 16 16.09 -8.01 4.04
N LEU A 17 14.87 -7.48 4.17
CA LEU A 17 14.57 -6.33 5.02
C LEU A 17 13.58 -6.76 6.11
N ARG A 18 13.81 -6.32 7.35
CA ARG A 18 12.87 -6.58 8.45
C ARG A 18 11.70 -5.62 8.36
N LEU A 19 10.49 -6.15 8.18
CA LEU A 19 9.27 -5.35 8.16
C LEU A 19 8.79 -5.10 9.60
N PRO A 20 8.76 -3.84 10.08
CA PRO A 20 8.25 -3.52 11.40
C PRO A 20 6.75 -3.83 11.51
N ARG A 21 6.30 -4.25 12.70
CA ARG A 21 4.89 -4.61 12.96
C ARG A 21 3.90 -3.48 12.63
N SER A 22 4.33 -2.23 12.73
CA SER A 22 3.53 -1.05 12.38
C SER A 22 3.11 -1.00 10.90
N LEU A 23 3.84 -1.68 10.01
CA LEU A 23 3.46 -1.79 8.59
C LEU A 23 2.30 -2.77 8.33
N ALA A 24 1.88 -3.53 9.34
CA ALA A 24 0.73 -4.44 9.28
C ALA A 24 0.72 -5.36 8.04
N VAL A 25 1.90 -5.86 7.66
CA VAL A 25 2.13 -6.75 6.52
C VAL A 25 1.44 -8.09 6.77
N LYS A 26 0.46 -8.46 5.92
CA LYS A 26 -0.35 -9.69 6.10
C LYS A 26 -0.13 -10.73 5.01
N ALA A 27 0.12 -10.30 3.77
CA ALA A 27 0.34 -11.22 2.66
C ALA A 27 1.69 -11.94 2.80
N LYS A 28 1.78 -13.13 2.20
CA LYS A 28 3.03 -13.90 2.12
C LYS A 28 3.89 -13.51 0.91
N ILE A 29 3.27 -12.97 -0.12
CA ILE A 29 3.90 -12.63 -1.40
C ILE A 29 3.51 -11.20 -1.75
N TYR A 30 4.48 -10.42 -2.21
CA TYR A 30 4.32 -9.05 -2.67
C TYR A 30 4.97 -8.90 -4.04
N GLU A 31 4.41 -8.02 -4.86
CA GLU A 31 5.05 -7.58 -6.09
C GLU A 31 6.10 -6.52 -5.76
N VAL A 32 7.29 -6.68 -6.34
CA VAL A 32 8.40 -5.73 -6.20
C VAL A 32 8.67 -5.11 -7.56
N THR A 33 8.58 -3.79 -7.66
CA THR A 33 8.87 -3.04 -8.89
C THR A 33 10.06 -2.12 -8.65
N PRO A 34 11.14 -2.20 -9.47
CA PRO A 34 12.25 -1.26 -9.41
C PRO A 34 11.78 0.16 -9.75
N MET A 35 12.31 1.14 -9.02
CA MET A 35 12.09 2.57 -9.23
C MET A 35 13.45 3.27 -9.33
N PRO A 36 13.55 4.47 -9.95
CA PRO A 36 14.82 5.18 -10.09
C PRO A 36 15.56 5.42 -8.76
N ASP A 37 14.82 5.58 -7.67
CA ASP A 37 15.30 5.85 -6.32
C ASP A 37 15.30 4.61 -5.41
N GLY A 38 14.88 3.44 -5.90
CA GLY A 38 14.81 2.22 -5.10
C GLY A 38 13.83 1.19 -5.64
N PHE A 39 12.86 0.80 -4.81
CA PHE A 39 11.84 -0.19 -5.20
C PHE A 39 10.54 0.04 -4.44
N MET A 40 9.43 -0.32 -5.09
CA MET A 40 8.10 -0.29 -4.51
C MET A 40 7.61 -1.72 -4.26
N VAL A 41 7.05 -1.96 -3.07
CA VAL A 41 6.49 -3.26 -2.68
C VAL A 41 4.97 -3.12 -2.52
N VAL A 42 4.21 -3.96 -3.21
CA VAL A 42 2.74 -3.87 -3.22
C VAL A 42 2.09 -5.23 -2.98
N ASP A 43 1.07 -5.27 -2.11
CA ASP A 43 0.20 -6.45 -1.95
C ASP A 43 -0.83 -6.44 -3.09
N PRO A 44 -0.79 -7.40 -4.03
CA PRO A 44 -1.71 -7.44 -5.16
C PRO A 44 -3.17 -7.63 -4.70
N ALA A 45 -3.42 -8.39 -3.62
CA ALA A 45 -4.76 -8.61 -3.10
C ALA A 45 -5.30 -7.37 -2.39
N ALA A 46 -4.46 -6.63 -1.66
CA ALA A 46 -4.87 -5.34 -1.09
C ALA A 46 -5.14 -4.30 -2.20
N LYS A 47 -4.29 -4.24 -3.23
CA LYS A 47 -4.48 -3.35 -4.39
C LYS A 47 -5.80 -3.65 -5.10
N ALA A 48 -6.10 -4.92 -5.38
CA ALA A 48 -7.37 -5.33 -5.99
C ALA A 48 -8.59 -4.95 -5.14
N ARG A 49 -8.53 -5.17 -3.81
CA ARG A 49 -9.60 -4.75 -2.88
C ARG A 49 -9.81 -3.23 -2.90
N ARG A 50 -8.72 -2.47 -2.91
CA ARG A 50 -8.77 -0.99 -2.97
C ARG A 50 -9.36 -0.50 -4.29
N LEU A 51 -8.99 -1.12 -5.41
CA LEU A 51 -9.57 -0.81 -6.72
C LEU A 51 -11.08 -1.12 -6.76
N LYS A 52 -11.49 -2.27 -6.22
CA LYS A 52 -12.93 -2.62 -6.10
C LYS A 52 -13.69 -1.62 -5.24
N ALA A 53 -13.13 -1.21 -4.10
CA ALA A 53 -13.73 -0.21 -3.21
C ALA A 53 -13.83 1.16 -3.90
N LEU A 54 -12.79 1.57 -4.62
CA LEU A 54 -12.80 2.80 -5.41
C LEU A 54 -13.89 2.77 -6.50
N GLY A 55 -14.03 1.64 -7.19
CA GLY A 55 -15.10 1.44 -8.17
C GLY A 55 -16.50 1.61 -7.55
N LYS A 56 -16.70 1.05 -6.35
CA LYS A 56 -17.96 1.25 -5.61
C LYS A 56 -18.19 2.72 -5.25
N LEU A 57 -17.17 3.41 -4.73
CA LEU A 57 -17.27 4.83 -4.39
C LEU A 57 -17.63 5.70 -5.59
N ARG A 58 -17.04 5.41 -6.76
CA ARG A 58 -17.35 6.14 -8.00
C ARG A 58 -18.74 5.85 -8.56
N ALA A 59 -19.30 4.68 -8.25
CA ALA A 59 -20.64 4.29 -8.67
C ALA A 59 -21.74 4.80 -7.71
N LEU A 60 -21.37 5.38 -6.56
CA LEU A 60 -22.34 6.04 -5.68
C LEU A 60 -22.91 7.27 -6.40
N PRO A 61 -24.23 7.53 -6.25
CA PRO A 61 -24.80 8.77 -6.74
C PRO A 61 -24.10 9.95 -6.06
N PRO A 62 -23.97 11.11 -6.74
CA PRO A 62 -23.44 12.31 -6.12
C PRO A 62 -24.22 12.58 -4.83
N ILE A 63 -23.47 12.80 -3.75
CA ILE A 63 -24.06 13.24 -2.48
C ILE A 63 -24.78 14.56 -2.79
N GLN A 64 -26.09 14.61 -2.56
CA GLN A 64 -26.79 15.89 -2.49
C GLN A 64 -26.22 16.63 -1.28
N GLU A 65 -25.41 17.65 -1.55
CA GLU A 65 -24.96 18.57 -0.52
C GLU A 65 -26.16 19.44 -0.11
N ASP A 66 -26.82 19.10 1.00
CA ASP A 66 -27.80 19.96 1.67
C ASP A 66 -27.15 21.14 2.41
N TRP A 67 -25.90 21.46 2.09
CA TRP A 67 -25.21 22.62 2.63
C TRP A 67 -25.59 23.85 1.82
N VAL A 68 -26.40 24.72 2.43
CA VAL A 68 -26.58 26.10 1.95
C VAL A 68 -25.20 26.75 1.96
N ARG A 69 -24.60 26.95 0.78
CA ARG A 69 -23.36 27.73 0.69
C ARG A 69 -23.66 29.13 1.25
N PRO A 70 -22.87 29.64 2.20
CA PRO A 70 -23.01 31.00 2.70
C PRO A 70 -22.80 32.05 1.59
#